data_AF-A0A4R6LBK6-F1
#
_entry.id   AF-A0A4R6LBK6-F1
#
_cell.length_a   1.000
_cell.length_b   1.000
_cell.length_c   1.000
_cell.angle_alpha   90.00
_cell.angle_beta   90.00
_cell.angle_gamma   90.00
#
_symmetry.space_group_name_H-M   'P 1'
#
loop_
_entity.id
_entity.type
_entity.pdbx_description
1 polymer ?
#
loop_
_entity_poly.entity_id
_entity_poly.type
_entity_poly.pdbx_seq_one_letter_code
_entity_poly.pdbx_strand_id
1 'polypeptide(L)'
;MKTKIIIAALLLIVLQSCKLENTPEEYFDRSALNTNLFMEFGAKDFQRMEENKGANQLMAFDEKSTFPAKSYEDHIMRFKVPYLKQSIKKIEDLKPTDETTPMINASLDLFKFVEEKYENDYVKIARLMDQKASKETVDKAIAEMEAANFPIFEEKYKKLWDLALPYAKDHGIEVTTY
;
A
#
# COMPACT_ATOMS: atom_id res chain seq x y z
N MET A 1 20.67 -38.33 -37.22
CA MET A 1 19.46 -37.49 -37.01
C MET A 1 19.07 -37.35 -35.54
N LYS A 2 19.06 -38.43 -34.74
CA LYS A 2 18.67 -38.40 -33.32
C LYS A 2 19.51 -37.45 -32.44
N THR A 3 20.82 -37.36 -32.67
CA THR A 3 21.73 -36.49 -31.90
C THR A 3 21.54 -34.99 -32.19
N LYS A 4 21.14 -34.62 -33.42
CA LYS A 4 20.86 -33.23 -33.79
C LYS A 4 19.53 -32.72 -33.19
N ILE A 5 18.57 -33.62 -32.98
CA ILE A 5 17.29 -33.33 -32.32
C ILE A 5 17.48 -33.12 -30.80
N ILE A 6 18.38 -33.88 -30.17
CA ILE A 6 18.71 -33.72 -28.74
C ILE A 6 19.40 -32.37 -28.45
N ILE A 7 20.30 -31.93 -29.33
CA ILE A 7 20.97 -30.62 -29.19
C ILE A 7 19.98 -29.46 -29.40
N ALA A 8 19.03 -29.60 -30.34
CA ALA A 8 17.99 -28.60 -30.55
C ALA A 8 16.99 -28.51 -29.37
N ALA A 9 16.71 -29.62 -28.70
CA ALA A 9 15.85 -29.65 -27.50
C ALA A 9 16.55 -29.04 -26.26
N LEU A 10 17.87 -29.19 -26.11
CA LEU A 10 18.61 -28.55 -25.01
C LEU A 10 18.69 -27.01 -25.16
N LEU A 11 18.76 -26.50 -26.40
CA LEU A 11 18.81 -25.06 -26.71
C LEU A 11 17.49 -24.33 -26.41
N LEU A 12 16.35 -25.03 -26.43
CA LEU A 12 15.04 -24.46 -26.10
C LEU A 12 14.80 -24.27 -24.59
N ILE A 13 15.51 -25.03 -23.74
CA ILE A 13 15.37 -24.94 -22.27
C ILE A 13 16.12 -23.71 -21.73
N VAL A 14 17.20 -23.28 -22.39
CA VAL A 14 18.00 -22.12 -21.97
C VAL A 14 17.32 -20.77 -22.27
N LEU A 15 16.28 -20.75 -23.12
CA LEU A 15 15.53 -19.53 -23.45
C LEU A 15 14.34 -19.27 -22.52
N GLN A 16 14.03 -20.18 -21.59
CA GLN A 16 12.93 -20.02 -20.62
C GLN A 16 13.38 -19.45 -19.26
N SER A 17 14.69 -19.27 -19.01
CA SER A 17 15.21 -18.81 -17.73
C SER A 17 15.24 -17.28 -17.53
N CYS A 18 14.94 -16.49 -18.56
CA CYS A 18 15.12 -15.02 -18.52
C CYS A 18 13.87 -14.22 -18.11
N LYS A 19 12.83 -14.84 -17.54
CA LYS A 19 11.61 -14.12 -17.08
C LYS A 19 11.09 -14.60 -15.72
N LEU A 20 11.95 -15.17 -14.87
CA LEU A 20 11.54 -15.62 -13.54
C LEU A 20 11.69 -14.55 -12.45
N GLU A 21 12.54 -13.55 -12.61
CA GLU A 21 12.82 -12.56 -11.56
C GLU A 21 12.13 -11.23 -11.83
N ASN A 22 11.76 -10.52 -10.76
CA ASN A 22 11.20 -9.18 -10.86
C ASN A 22 12.26 -8.20 -11.37
N THR A 23 11.87 -7.20 -12.17
CA THR A 23 12.80 -6.12 -12.57
C THR A 23 13.07 -5.18 -11.40
N PRO A 24 14.16 -4.39 -11.44
CA PRO A 24 14.38 -3.36 -10.41
C PRO A 24 13.22 -2.40 -10.24
N GLU A 25 12.61 -1.96 -11.34
CA GLU A 25 11.41 -1.13 -11.32
C GLU A 25 10.24 -1.83 -10.62
N GLU A 26 10.01 -3.13 -10.86
CA GLU A 26 8.93 -3.86 -10.18
C GLU A 26 9.15 -3.94 -8.67
N TYR A 27 10.39 -4.10 -8.20
CA TYR A 27 10.69 -4.04 -6.76
C TYR A 27 10.42 -2.64 -6.21
N PHE A 28 10.95 -1.60 -6.86
CA PHE A 28 10.80 -0.22 -6.40
C PHE A 28 9.33 0.23 -6.39
N ASP A 29 8.60 -0.03 -7.47
CA ASP A 29 7.22 0.39 -7.63
C ASP A 29 6.31 -0.24 -6.57
N ARG A 30 6.42 -1.55 -6.38
CA ARG A 30 5.54 -2.29 -5.47
C ARG A 30 5.89 -2.05 -4.00
N SER A 31 7.18 -1.92 -3.67
CA SER A 31 7.62 -1.80 -2.27
C SER A 31 7.70 -0.35 -1.78
N ALA A 32 8.08 0.61 -2.63
CA ALA A 32 8.33 1.99 -2.24
C ALA A 32 7.34 2.99 -2.85
N LEU A 33 7.23 3.05 -4.18
CA LEU A 33 6.37 4.03 -4.85
C LEU A 33 4.89 3.88 -4.46
N ASN A 34 4.45 2.64 -4.22
CA ASN A 34 3.09 2.34 -3.75
C ASN A 34 2.75 3.00 -2.41
N THR A 35 3.72 3.54 -1.66
CA THR A 35 3.43 4.34 -0.45
C THR A 35 2.76 5.69 -0.74
N ASN A 36 2.65 6.11 -2.01
CA ASN A 36 1.82 7.25 -2.41
C ASN A 36 0.34 7.09 -1.98
N LEU A 37 -0.10 5.85 -1.72
CA LEU A 37 -1.39 5.56 -1.09
C LEU A 37 -1.57 6.20 0.29
N PHE A 38 -0.47 6.53 0.97
CA PHE A 38 -0.44 7.08 2.32
C PHE A 38 -0.29 8.60 2.36
N MET A 39 -0.40 9.30 1.23
CA MET A 39 -0.30 10.77 1.14
C MET A 39 -1.22 11.52 2.13
N GLU A 40 -2.32 10.89 2.54
CA GLU A 40 -3.30 11.48 3.45
C GLU A 40 -3.35 10.80 4.81
N PHE A 41 -2.52 9.78 5.07
CA PHE A 41 -2.52 9.06 6.35
C PHE A 41 -2.40 10.03 7.53
N GLY A 42 -3.15 9.77 8.60
CA GLY A 42 -3.35 10.70 9.72
C GLY A 42 -4.68 11.47 9.62
N ALA A 43 -4.75 12.64 10.27
CA ALA A 43 -5.98 13.43 10.36
C ALA A 43 -6.49 13.91 9.00
N LYS A 44 -5.57 14.16 8.05
CA LYS A 44 -5.89 14.62 6.69
C LYS A 44 -6.85 13.68 5.95
N ASP A 45 -6.75 12.38 6.19
CA ASP A 45 -7.65 11.41 5.55
C ASP A 45 -9.10 11.56 6.01
N PHE A 46 -9.33 11.88 7.30
CA PHE A 46 -10.70 12.13 7.78
C PHE A 46 -11.29 13.37 7.15
N GLN A 47 -10.50 14.45 7.02
CA GLN A 47 -10.93 15.65 6.31
C GLN A 47 -11.30 15.31 4.86
N ARG A 48 -10.46 14.55 4.16
CA ARG A 48 -10.74 14.14 2.77
C ARG A 48 -12.00 13.27 2.67
N MET A 49 -12.21 12.35 3.61
CA MET A 49 -13.42 11.54 3.66
C MET A 49 -14.68 12.41 3.85
N GLU A 50 -14.65 13.42 4.73
CA GLU A 50 -15.76 14.37 4.92
C GLU A 50 -16.05 15.15 3.64
N GLU A 51 -15.01 15.71 3.01
CA GLU A 51 -15.12 16.44 1.73
C GLU A 51 -15.74 15.56 0.64
N ASN A 52 -15.22 14.35 0.47
CA ASN A 52 -15.72 13.38 -0.50
C ASN A 52 -17.17 12.98 -0.20
N LYS A 53 -17.55 12.80 1.08
CA LYS A 53 -18.94 12.49 1.44
C LYS A 53 -19.88 13.65 1.10
N GLY A 54 -19.47 14.89 1.39
CA GLY A 54 -20.20 16.10 1.03
C GLY A 54 -20.41 16.26 -0.48
N ALA A 55 -19.45 15.79 -1.28
CA ALA A 55 -19.50 15.80 -2.74
C ALA A 55 -20.16 14.55 -3.36
N ASN A 56 -20.66 13.60 -2.55
CA ASN A 56 -21.15 12.29 -3.02
C ASN A 56 -20.11 11.48 -3.83
N GLN A 57 -18.84 11.62 -3.43
CA GLN A 57 -17.65 10.98 -4.02
C GLN A 57 -16.97 9.99 -3.04
N LEU A 58 -17.55 9.75 -1.86
CA LEU A 58 -17.08 8.71 -0.96
C LEU A 58 -17.47 7.35 -1.54
N MET A 59 -16.51 6.49 -1.87
CA MET A 59 -16.76 5.25 -2.64
C MET A 59 -16.57 3.98 -1.81
N ALA A 60 -17.26 2.91 -2.17
CA ALA A 60 -17.03 1.55 -1.69
C ALA A 60 -16.97 0.61 -2.90
N PHE A 61 -16.36 -0.57 -2.75
CA PHE A 61 -16.38 -1.57 -3.81
C PHE A 61 -16.75 -2.96 -3.31
N ASP A 62 -17.13 -3.80 -4.26
CA ASP A 62 -17.19 -5.25 -4.12
C ASP A 62 -16.59 -5.92 -5.35
N GLU A 63 -16.76 -7.23 -5.45
CA GLU A 63 -16.26 -8.03 -6.59
C GLU A 63 -16.82 -7.59 -7.95
N LYS A 64 -17.95 -6.86 -7.98
CA LYS A 64 -18.69 -6.56 -9.21
C LYS A 64 -18.55 -5.11 -9.64
N SER A 65 -18.47 -4.17 -8.71
CA SER A 65 -18.51 -2.75 -9.04
C SER A 65 -18.00 -1.83 -7.93
N THR A 66 -17.78 -0.57 -8.30
CA THR A 66 -17.57 0.56 -7.39
C THR A 66 -18.86 1.38 -7.31
N PHE A 67 -19.27 1.79 -6.11
CA PHE A 67 -20.51 2.51 -5.85
C PHE A 67 -20.32 3.51 -4.69
N PRO A 68 -21.21 4.50 -4.49
CA PRO A 68 -21.12 5.39 -3.34
C PRO A 68 -21.21 4.63 -2.01
N ALA A 69 -20.27 4.91 -1.10
CA ALA A 69 -20.25 4.32 0.23
C ALA A 69 -21.45 4.76 1.05
N LYS A 70 -22.03 3.83 1.81
CA LYS A 70 -23.17 4.11 2.69
C LYS A 70 -22.77 4.93 3.91
N SER A 71 -21.52 4.82 4.33
CA SER A 71 -21.00 5.35 5.58
C SER A 71 -19.47 5.51 5.48
N TYR A 72 -18.86 6.20 6.44
CA TYR A 72 -17.40 6.29 6.52
C TYR A 72 -16.78 4.93 6.83
N GLU A 73 -17.40 4.16 7.72
CA GLU A 73 -16.98 2.77 8.00
C GLU A 73 -17.09 1.90 6.74
N ASP A 74 -18.17 2.01 5.97
CA ASP A 74 -18.36 1.27 4.70
C ASP A 74 -17.27 1.61 3.69
N HIS A 75 -16.88 2.88 3.58
CA HIS A 75 -15.74 3.32 2.76
C HIS A 75 -14.44 2.66 3.22
N ILE A 76 -14.11 2.73 4.51
CA ILE A 76 -12.85 2.16 5.02
C ILE A 76 -12.81 0.64 4.78
N MET A 77 -13.86 -0.08 5.16
CA MET A 77 -13.89 -1.54 5.14
C MET A 77 -14.02 -2.13 3.74
N ARG A 78 -14.65 -1.42 2.81
CA ARG A 78 -14.92 -1.93 1.44
C ARG A 78 -14.13 -1.21 0.35
N PHE A 79 -13.34 -0.19 0.70
CA PHE A 79 -12.45 0.49 -0.23
C PHE A 79 -11.00 0.46 0.26
N LYS A 80 -10.71 1.12 1.38
CA LYS A 80 -9.32 1.32 1.84
C LYS A 80 -8.65 0.02 2.29
N VAL A 81 -9.29 -0.73 3.19
CA VAL A 81 -8.74 -1.99 3.74
C VAL A 81 -8.48 -3.02 2.64
N PRO A 82 -9.42 -3.33 1.72
CA PRO A 82 -9.15 -4.35 0.72
C PRO A 82 -8.12 -3.89 -0.33
N TYR A 83 -8.04 -2.58 -0.63
CA TYR A 83 -6.97 -2.04 -1.49
C TYR A 83 -5.59 -2.17 -0.83
N LEU A 84 -5.50 -1.94 0.48
CA LEU A 84 -4.29 -2.19 1.28
C LEU A 84 -3.90 -3.68 1.29
N LYS A 85 -4.85 -4.57 1.51
CA LYS A 85 -4.62 -6.03 1.43
C LYS A 85 -4.09 -6.46 0.08
N GLN A 86 -4.66 -5.92 -1.00
CA GLN A 86 -4.15 -6.18 -2.35
C GLN A 86 -2.71 -5.67 -2.51
N SER A 87 -2.40 -4.49 -1.98
CA SER A 87 -1.04 -3.92 -2.01
C SER A 87 -0.04 -4.76 -1.23
N ILE A 88 -0.40 -5.19 -0.02
CA ILE A 88 0.40 -6.11 0.80
C ILE A 88 0.66 -7.40 0.04
N LYS A 89 -0.39 -8.00 -0.55
CA LYS A 89 -0.23 -9.22 -1.34
C LYS A 89 0.72 -9.02 -2.52
N LYS A 90 0.62 -7.89 -3.23
CA LYS A 90 1.58 -7.51 -4.28
C LYS A 90 2.99 -7.34 -3.73
N ILE A 91 3.21 -6.90 -2.51
CA ILE A 91 4.59 -6.84 -1.96
C ILE A 91 5.07 -8.26 -1.61
N GLU A 92 4.22 -9.09 -1.00
CA GLU A 92 4.54 -10.48 -0.64
C GLU A 92 4.80 -11.39 -1.85
N ASP A 93 4.24 -11.05 -3.01
CA ASP A 93 4.46 -11.77 -4.27
C ASP A 93 5.77 -11.39 -4.99
N LEU A 94 6.54 -10.43 -4.47
CA LEU A 94 7.91 -10.16 -4.95
C LEU A 94 8.83 -11.32 -4.56
N LYS A 95 9.78 -11.67 -5.44
CA LYS A 95 10.78 -12.70 -5.14
C LYS A 95 11.97 -12.08 -4.40
N PRO A 96 12.15 -12.27 -3.09
CA PRO A 96 13.21 -11.60 -2.36
C PRO A 96 14.61 -12.03 -2.85
N THR A 97 15.52 -11.06 -2.96
CA THR A 97 16.97 -11.26 -3.13
C THR A 97 17.70 -10.70 -1.91
N ASP A 98 19.00 -10.95 -1.77
CA ASP A 98 19.80 -10.38 -0.68
C ASP A 98 19.74 -8.84 -0.67
N GLU A 99 19.69 -8.23 -1.86
CA GLU A 99 19.58 -6.78 -2.04
C GLU A 99 18.18 -6.24 -1.69
N THR A 100 17.11 -6.91 -2.15
CA THR A 100 15.74 -6.38 -2.05
C THR A 100 15.01 -6.76 -0.76
N THR A 101 15.47 -7.81 -0.06
CA THR A 101 14.85 -8.30 1.18
C THR A 101 14.65 -7.21 2.25
N PRO A 102 15.64 -6.34 2.55
CA PRO A 102 15.44 -5.28 3.54
C PRO A 102 14.32 -4.30 3.15
N MET A 103 14.26 -3.90 1.89
CA MET A 103 13.25 -2.98 1.36
C MET A 103 11.85 -3.60 1.37
N ILE A 104 11.71 -4.86 0.95
CA ILE A 104 10.46 -5.63 1.00
C ILE A 104 9.95 -5.72 2.45
N ASN A 105 10.83 -6.05 3.41
CA ASN A 105 10.45 -6.17 4.81
C ASN A 105 10.03 -4.83 5.42
N ALA A 106 10.75 -3.73 5.12
CA ALA A 106 10.38 -2.40 5.57
C ALA A 106 9.03 -1.95 4.98
N SER A 107 8.78 -2.29 3.71
CA SER A 107 7.50 -2.05 3.04
C SER A 107 6.36 -2.81 3.72
N LEU A 108 6.51 -4.11 3.95
CA LEU A 108 5.48 -4.91 4.64
C LEU A 108 5.22 -4.41 6.06
N ASP A 109 6.26 -4.01 6.79
CA ASP A 109 6.12 -3.44 8.14
C ASP A 109 5.29 -2.15 8.14
N LEU A 110 5.55 -1.25 7.19
CA LEU A 110 4.77 -0.02 7.01
C LEU A 110 3.31 -0.32 6.59
N PHE A 111 3.11 -1.15 5.56
CA PHE A 111 1.77 -1.41 5.03
C PHE A 111 0.89 -2.16 6.02
N LYS A 112 1.44 -3.13 6.76
CA LYS A 112 0.71 -3.87 7.81
C LYS A 112 0.37 -2.98 8.99
N PHE A 113 1.27 -2.06 9.37
CA PHE A 113 0.95 -1.04 10.37
C PHE A 113 -0.23 -0.18 9.93
N VAL A 114 -0.21 0.34 8.69
CA VAL A 114 -1.30 1.18 8.17
C VAL A 114 -2.61 0.40 8.07
N GLU A 115 -2.58 -0.84 7.58
CA GLU A 115 -3.74 -1.74 7.57
C GLU A 115 -4.36 -1.90 8.96
N GLU A 116 -3.54 -2.19 9.98
CA GLU A 116 -4.00 -2.34 11.36
C GLU A 116 -4.69 -1.07 11.87
N LYS A 117 -4.16 0.12 11.55
CA LYS A 117 -4.78 1.39 11.95
C LYS A 117 -6.08 1.65 11.23
N TYR A 118 -6.18 1.26 9.95
CA TYR A 118 -7.46 1.34 9.24
C TYR A 118 -8.52 0.41 9.83
N GLU A 119 -8.17 -0.84 10.13
CA GLU A 119 -9.12 -1.84 10.65
C GLU A 119 -9.58 -1.55 12.09
N ASN A 120 -8.79 -0.79 12.87
CA ASN A 120 -9.09 -0.50 14.27
C ASN A 120 -9.40 0.98 14.51
N ASP A 121 -8.38 1.82 14.59
CA ASP A 121 -8.50 3.22 15.00
C ASP A 121 -9.41 4.03 14.07
N TYR A 122 -9.23 3.88 12.76
CA TYR A 122 -10.04 4.59 11.77
C TYR A 122 -11.50 4.13 11.78
N VAL A 123 -11.76 2.83 11.86
CA VAL A 123 -13.14 2.31 11.97
C VAL A 123 -13.82 2.85 13.22
N LYS A 124 -13.11 2.94 14.36
CA LYS A 124 -13.66 3.52 15.59
C LYS A 124 -14.06 4.98 15.40
N ILE A 125 -13.21 5.80 14.77
CA ILE A 125 -13.51 7.22 14.51
C ILE A 125 -14.63 7.36 13.46
N ALA A 126 -14.58 6.58 12.39
CA ALA A 126 -15.59 6.57 11.34
C ALA A 126 -17.00 6.27 11.89
N ARG A 127 -17.10 5.37 12.88
CA ARG A 127 -18.36 5.12 13.60
C ARG A 127 -18.86 6.34 14.35
N LEU A 128 -17.99 7.12 14.99
CA LEU A 128 -18.38 8.38 15.65
C LEU A 128 -18.93 9.38 14.62
N MET A 129 -18.27 9.48 13.46
CA MET A 129 -18.71 10.36 12.37
C MET A 129 -20.05 9.91 11.79
N ASP A 130 -20.23 8.61 11.54
CA ASP A 130 -21.48 8.03 11.02
C ASP A 130 -22.64 8.20 12.01
N GLN A 131 -22.36 8.14 13.32
CA GLN A 131 -23.32 8.41 14.40
C GLN A 131 -23.59 9.90 14.63
N LYS A 132 -22.94 10.80 13.88
CA LYS A 132 -23.04 12.26 14.03
C LYS A 132 -22.72 12.71 15.46
N ALA A 133 -21.67 12.14 16.06
CA ALA A 133 -21.13 12.62 17.32
C ALA A 133 -20.74 14.11 17.21
N SER A 134 -20.58 14.79 18.34
CA SER A 134 -20.19 16.21 18.32
C SER A 134 -18.82 16.39 17.66
N LYS A 135 -18.63 17.52 16.97
CA LYS A 135 -17.34 17.86 16.34
C LYS A 135 -16.18 17.77 17.33
N GLU A 136 -16.36 18.26 18.55
CA GLU A 136 -15.37 18.16 19.62
C GLU A 136 -14.97 16.70 19.93
N THR A 137 -15.95 15.78 19.95
CA THR A 137 -15.69 14.36 20.22
C THR A 137 -14.89 13.72 19.08
N VAL A 138 -15.25 14.02 17.83
CA VAL A 138 -14.57 13.49 16.64
C VAL A 138 -13.16 14.06 16.53
N ASP A 139 -13.01 15.38 16.65
CA ASP A 139 -11.71 16.07 16.55
C ASP A 139 -10.75 15.58 17.63
N LYS A 140 -11.23 15.37 18.86
CA LYS A 140 -10.42 14.80 19.95
C LYS A 140 -9.95 13.38 19.63
N ALA A 141 -10.85 12.52 19.14
CA ALA A 141 -10.49 11.15 18.79
C ALA A 141 -9.47 11.09 17.64
N ILE A 142 -9.59 11.97 16.64
CA ILE A 142 -8.62 12.11 15.55
C ILE A 142 -7.27 12.56 16.09
N ALA A 143 -7.23 13.61 16.93
CA ALA A 143 -5.99 14.14 17.49
C ALA A 143 -5.25 13.10 18.37
N GLU A 144 -5.99 12.34 19.19
CA GLU A 144 -5.42 11.27 20.02
C GLU A 144 -4.83 10.14 19.15
N MET A 145 -5.53 9.74 18.09
CA MET A 145 -5.06 8.73 17.14
C MET A 145 -3.82 9.20 16.38
N GLU A 146 -3.81 10.44 15.91
CA GLU A 146 -2.68 11.02 15.18
C GLU A 146 -1.44 11.14 16.06
N ALA A 147 -1.59 11.67 17.28
CA ALA A 147 -0.48 11.77 18.24
C ALA A 147 0.13 10.41 18.60
N ALA A 148 -0.69 9.35 18.65
CA ALA A 148 -0.23 8.00 18.96
C ALA A 148 0.44 7.31 17.76
N ASN A 149 -0.06 7.52 16.54
CA ASN A 149 0.29 6.69 15.39
C ASN A 149 1.22 7.38 14.39
N PHE A 150 1.15 8.70 14.22
CA PHE A 150 1.91 9.40 13.18
C PHE A 150 3.43 9.31 13.37
N PRO A 151 4.00 9.42 14.59
CA PRO A 151 5.44 9.23 14.79
C PRO A 151 5.92 7.83 14.39
N ILE A 152 5.12 6.80 14.66
CA ILE A 152 5.42 5.40 14.30
C ILE A 152 5.35 5.21 12.78
N PHE A 153 4.34 5.82 12.14
CA PHE A 153 4.23 5.85 10.69
C PHE A 153 5.46 6.50 10.06
N GLU A 154 5.87 7.68 10.55
CA GLU A 154 7.00 8.43 10.03
C GLU A 154 8.31 7.63 10.13
N GLU A 155 8.54 6.95 11.26
CA GLU A 155 9.70 6.08 11.45
C GLU A 155 9.73 4.95 10.41
N LYS A 156 8.60 4.25 10.23
CA LYS A 156 8.48 3.14 9.27
C LYS A 156 8.61 3.61 7.83
N TYR A 157 7.98 4.73 7.50
CA TYR A 157 8.05 5.37 6.19
C TYR A 157 9.49 5.78 5.87
N LYS A 158 10.16 6.46 6.80
CA LYS A 158 11.56 6.85 6.66
C LYS A 158 12.46 5.63 6.47
N LYS A 159 12.30 4.59 7.27
CA LYS A 159 13.09 3.35 7.16
C LYS A 159 12.99 2.72 5.77
N LEU A 160 11.79 2.69 5.19
CA LEU A 160 11.59 2.20 3.83
C LEU A 160 12.30 3.09 2.79
N TRP A 161 12.11 4.41 2.87
CA TRP A 161 12.68 5.32 1.87
C TRP A 161 14.19 5.48 1.98
N ASP A 162 14.78 5.31 3.16
CA ASP A 162 16.23 5.23 3.35
C ASP A 162 16.84 4.01 2.61
N LEU A 163 16.05 2.96 2.36
CA LEU A 163 16.45 1.79 1.56
C LEU A 163 16.12 1.97 0.07
N ALA A 164 14.97 2.56 -0.23
CA ALA A 164 14.46 2.69 -1.59
C ALA A 164 15.22 3.73 -2.44
N LEU A 165 15.67 4.84 -1.83
CA LEU A 165 16.37 5.90 -2.57
C LEU A 165 17.74 5.45 -3.12
N PRO A 166 18.61 4.79 -2.31
CA PRO A 166 19.85 4.20 -2.85
C PRO A 166 19.57 3.16 -3.93
N TYR A 167 18.59 2.27 -3.70
CA TYR A 167 18.19 1.26 -4.67
C TYR A 167 17.78 1.88 -6.01
N ALA A 168 16.89 2.88 -5.99
CA ALA A 168 16.48 3.58 -7.22
C ALA A 168 17.67 4.18 -7.97
N LYS A 169 18.58 4.83 -7.23
CA LYS A 169 19.79 5.42 -7.82
C LYS A 169 20.69 4.37 -8.47
N ASP A 170 20.95 3.27 -7.78
CA ASP A 170 21.87 2.22 -8.24
C ASP A 170 21.33 1.48 -9.47
N HIS A 171 20.00 1.45 -9.63
CA HIS A 171 19.31 0.84 -10.77
C HIS A 171 18.85 1.84 -11.85
N GLY A 172 19.17 3.13 -11.71
CA GLY A 172 18.84 4.16 -12.72
C GLY A 172 17.34 4.51 -12.81
N ILE A 173 16.59 4.30 -11.73
CA ILE A 173 15.16 4.59 -11.63
C ILE A 173 14.97 6.07 -11.28
N GLU A 174 14.19 6.79 -12.09
CA GLU A 174 13.83 8.18 -11.82
C GLU A 174 12.71 8.25 -10.76
N VAL A 175 13.00 8.90 -9.64
CA VAL A 175 12.05 9.01 -8.52
C VAL A 175 11.24 10.29 -8.65
N THR A 176 9.93 10.15 -8.84
CA THR A 176 8.95 11.25 -8.72
C THR A 176 8.00 10.96 -7.56
N THR A 177 8.15 11.69 -6.47
CA THR A 177 7.22 11.66 -5.32
C THR A 177 6.27 12.85 -5.42
N TYR A 178 4.98 12.62 -5.24
CA TYR A 178 3.93 13.65 -5.27
C TYR A 178 3.35 13.88 -3.88
#